data_AF-A0A932VTB7-F1
#
_entry.id   AF-A0A932VTB7-F1
#
_cell.length_a   1.000
_cell.length_b   1.000
_cell.length_c   1.000
_cell.angle_alpha   90.00
_cell.angle_beta   90.00
_cell.angle_gamma   90.00
#
_symmetry.space_group_name_H-M   'P 1'
#
loop_
_entity.id
_entity.type
_entity.pdbx_description
1 polymer ?
#
loop_
_entity_poly.entity_id
_entity_poly.type
_entity_poly.pdbx_seq_one_letter_code
_entity_poly.pdbx_strand_id
1 'polypeptide(L)' 'MAKKKKFTHLLSLQLPVELVEKIREVARWRGVSMAQVVREAIEEMLCVLEKDDESADNLRENLKSSREF' A
#
# COMPACT_ATOMS: atom_id res chain seq x y z
N MET A 1 10.09 22.48 17.88
CA MET A 1 10.02 21.28 17.02
C MET A 1 8.87 20.40 17.52
N ALA A 2 7.74 20.38 16.82
CA ALA A 2 6.57 19.60 17.25
C ALA A 2 6.79 18.10 16.96
N LYS A 3 6.81 17.26 18.00
CA LYS A 3 6.75 15.80 17.84
C LYS A 3 5.41 15.46 17.16
N LYS A 4 5.43 15.08 15.88
CA LYS A 4 4.24 14.50 15.22
C LYS A 4 3.81 13.28 16.04
N LYS A 5 2.66 13.37 16.73
CA LYS A 5 2.05 12.21 17.41
C LYS A 5 1.78 11.16 16.33
N LYS A 6 2.36 9.96 16.47
CA LYS A 6 1.99 8.80 15.66
C LYS A 6 0.61 8.33 16.13
N PHE A 7 -0.44 8.93 15.60
CA PHE A 7 -1.79 8.44 15.83
C PHE A 7 -1.97 7.13 15.08
N THR A 8 -2.34 6.07 15.81
CA THR A 8 -2.72 4.79 15.22
C THR A 8 -4.23 4.76 15.16
N HIS A 9 -4.80 4.56 13.97
CA HIS A 9 -6.23 4.37 13.80
C HIS A 9 -6.56 2.88 13.88
N LEU A 10 -7.59 2.53 14.65
CA LEU A 10 -8.15 1.18 14.62
C LEU A 10 -9.10 1.06 13.43
N LEU A 11 -8.85 0.07 12.58
CA LEU A 11 -9.68 -0.25 11.43
C LEU A 11 -10.37 -1.58 11.67
N SER A 12 -11.68 -1.61 11.48
CA SER A 12 -12.47 -2.85 11.45
C SER A 12 -12.77 -3.17 9.98
N LEU A 13 -12.37 -4.35 9.53
CA LEU A 13 -12.50 -4.79 8.15
C LEU A 13 -13.29 -6.09 8.11
N GLN A 14 -14.18 -6.23 7.13
CA GLN A 14 -14.81 -7.51 6.81
C GLN A 14 -14.01 -8.16 5.69
N LEU A 15 -13.42 -9.32 5.98
CA LEU A 15 -12.58 -10.07 5.03
C LEU A 15 -13.13 -11.49 4.89
N PRO A 16 -12.97 -12.13 3.71
CA PRO A 16 -13.27 -13.54 3.55
C PRO A 16 -12.50 -14.39 4.57
N VAL A 17 -13.14 -15.43 5.10
CA VAL A 17 -12.53 -16.31 6.12
C VAL A 17 -11.19 -16.87 5.67
N GLU A 18 -11.12 -17.37 4.42
CA GLU A 18 -9.90 -17.93 3.85
C GLU A 18 -8.74 -16.92 3.82
N LEU A 19 -9.05 -15.63 3.60
CA LEU A 19 -8.04 -14.58 3.60
C LEU A 19 -7.52 -14.31 5.02
N VAL A 20 -8.42 -14.32 6.01
CA VAL A 20 -8.04 -14.18 7.43
C VAL A 20 -7.13 -15.34 7.86
N GLU A 21 -7.42 -16.56 7.43
CA GLU A 21 -6.60 -17.73 7.71
C GLU A 21 -5.21 -17.63 7.09
N LYS A 22 -5.10 -17.21 5.83
CA LYS A 22 -3.81 -16.97 5.18
C LYS A 22 -2.99 -15.90 5.90
N ILE A 23 -3.62 -14.77 6.27
CA ILE A 23 -2.95 -13.71 7.04
C ILE A 23 -2.44 -14.26 8.37
N ARG A 24 -3.23 -15.08 9.05
CA ARG A 24 -2.87 -15.70 10.33
C ARG A 24 -1.70 -16.67 10.18
N GLU A 25 -1.67 -17.48 9.13
CA GLU A 25 -0.58 -18.41 8.85
C GLU A 25 0.73 -17.66 8.59
N VAL A 26 0.70 -16.63 7.75
CA VAL A 26 1.87 -15.77 7.47
C VAL A 26 2.37 -15.09 8.74
N ALA A 27 1.46 -14.54 9.55
CA ALA A 27 1.80 -13.92 10.82
C ALA A 27 2.50 -14.92 11.76
N ARG A 28 1.98 -16.15 11.85
CA ARG A 28 2.57 -17.22 12.65
C ARG A 28 3.95 -17.63 12.14
N TRP A 29 4.11 -17.82 10.83
CA TRP A 29 5.36 -18.24 10.23
C TRP A 29 6.47 -17.19 10.41
N ARG A 30 6.12 -15.90 10.31
CA ARG A 30 7.05 -14.77 10.51
C ARG A 30 7.24 -14.37 11.98
N GLY A 31 6.44 -14.90 12.91
CA GLY A 31 6.49 -14.51 14.32
C GLY A 31 6.04 -13.05 14.58
N VAL A 32 5.13 -12.52 13.76
CA VAL A 32 4.64 -11.13 13.85
C VAL A 32 3.12 -11.09 14.07
N SER A 33 2.57 -9.90 14.32
CA SER A 33 1.12 -9.73 14.45
C SER A 33 0.41 -9.73 13.08
N MET A 34 -0.85 -10.15 13.04
CA MET A 34 -1.68 -10.05 11.82
C MET A 34 -1.80 -8.61 11.32
N ALA A 35 -1.90 -7.63 12.23
CA ALA A 35 -1.96 -6.21 11.87
C ALA A 35 -0.69 -5.74 11.16
N GLN A 36 0.47 -6.28 11.54
CA GLN A 36 1.73 -5.98 10.87
C GLN A 36 1.77 -6.56 9.44
N VAL A 37 1.30 -7.79 9.26
CA VAL A 37 1.19 -8.40 7.91
C VAL A 37 0.28 -7.57 7.01
N VAL A 38 -0.89 -7.17 7.52
CA VAL A 38 -1.85 -6.34 6.76
C VAL A 38 -1.26 -4.96 6.46
N ARG A 39 -0.55 -4.34 7.41
CA ARG A 39 0.10 -3.05 7.19
C ARG A 39 1.15 -3.13 6.08
N GLU A 40 2.05 -4.11 6.14
CA GLU A 40 3.09 -4.31 5.12
C GLU A 40 2.50 -4.54 3.73
N ALA A 41 1.43 -5.33 3.62
CA ALA A 41 0.74 -5.57 2.35
C ALA A 41 0.09 -4.30 1.78
N ILE A 42 -0.50 -3.45 2.64
CA ILE A 42 -1.06 -2.16 2.23
C ILE A 42 0.04 -1.18 1.81
N GLU A 43 1.15 -1.12 2.57
CA GLU A 43 2.31 -0.27 2.24
C GLU A 43 2.91 -0.65 0.88
N GLU A 44 3.04 -1.94 0.59
CA GLU A 44 3.53 -2.43 -0.71
C GLU A 44 2.57 -2.06 -1.86
N MET A 45 1.26 -2.30 -1.67
CA MET A 45 0.25 -1.95 -2.67
C MET A 45 0.23 -0.45 -2.98
N LEU A 46 0.30 0.41 -1.95
CA LEU A 46 0.35 1.86 -2.13
C LEU A 46 1.62 2.30 -2.86
N CYS A 47 2.77 1.69 -2.54
CA CYS A 47 4.03 1.99 -3.23
C CYS A 47 3.98 1.63 -4.73
N VAL A 48 3.30 0.55 -5.10
CA VAL A 48 3.07 0.21 -6.52
C VAL A 48 2.17 1.25 -7.17
N LEU A 49 1.07 1.63 -6.52
CA LEU A 49 0.13 2.63 -7.04
C LEU A 49 0.77 4.01 -7.23
N GLU A 50 1.64 4.44 -6.32
CA GLU A 50 2.39 5.70 -6.45
C GLU A 50 3.36 5.67 -7.66
N LYS A 51 3.96 4.51 -7.96
CA LYS A 51 4.87 4.35 -9.11
C LYS A 51 4.14 4.27 -10.45
N ASP A 52 2.93 3.73 -10.47
CA ASP A 52 2.08 3.71 -11.67
C ASP A 52 1.58 5.12 -12.03
N ASP A 53 1.29 5.96 -11.03
CA ASP A 53 0.91 7.37 -11.24
C ASP A 53 2.10 8.20 -11.81
N GLU A 54 3.33 7.92 -11.37
CA GLU A 54 4.55 8.51 -11.96
C GLU A 54 4.77 8.08 -13.43
N SER A 55 4.27 6.90 -13.81
CA SER A 55 4.29 6.44 -15.21
C SER A 55 3.19 7.09 -16.06
N ALA A 56 2.07 7.50 -15.45
CA ALA A 56 1.00 8.24 -16.11
C ALA A 56 1.39 9.70 -16.41
N ASP A 57 2.13 10.36 -15.50
CA ASP A 57 2.58 11.74 -15.71
C ASP A 57 3.67 11.84 -16.80
N ASN A 58 4.59 10.86 -16.86
CA ASN A 58 5.62 10.77 -17.92
C ASN A 58 5.05 10.51 -19.33
N LEU A 59 3.92 9.80 -19.45
CA LEU A 59 3.25 9.60 -20.75
C LEU A 59 2.59 10.90 -21.24
N ARG A 60 2.10 11.72 -20.30
CA ARG A 60 1.43 13.00 -20.57
C ARG A 60 2.41 14.08 -21.06
N GLU A 61 3.65 14.09 -20.55
CA GLU A 61 4.70 15.00 -21.03
C GLU A 61 5.23 14.61 -22.42
N ASN A 62 5.41 13.32 -22.72
CA ASN A 62 5.83 12.87 -24.06
C ASN A 62 4.77 13.14 -25.15
N LEU A 63 3.47 13.03 -24.81
CA LEU A 63 2.36 13.36 -25.71
C LEU A 63 2.21 14.87 -25.98
N LYS A 64 2.67 15.74 -25.08
CA LYS A 64 2.73 17.19 -25.34
C LYS A 64 3.88 17.54 -26.29
N SER A 65 5.03 16.88 -26.16
CA SER A 65 6.20 17.17 -26.99
C SER A 65 6.02 16.74 -28.45
N SER A 66 5.21 15.69 -28.74
CA SER A 66 4.89 15.28 -30.13
C SER A 66 3.83 16.13 -30.83
N ARG A 67 3.27 17.16 -30.19
CA ARG A 67 2.24 18.04 -30.79
C ARG A 67 2.77 19.41 -31.20
N GLU A 68 4.07 19.65 -31.03
CA GLU A 68 4.75 20.91 -31.36
C GLU A 68 5.75 20.80 -32.54
N PHE A 69 5.66 19.73 -33.36
CA PHE A 69 6.34 19.62 -34.65
C PHE A 69 5.35 19.42 -35.81
#